data_AF-A0A529ASU2-F1
#
_entry.id   AF-A0A529ASU2-F1
#
_cell.length_a   1.000
_cell.length_b   1.000
_cell.length_c   1.000
_cell.angle_alpha   90.00
_cell.angle_beta   90.00
_cell.angle_gamma   90.00
#
_symmetry.space_group_name_H-M   'P 1'
#
loop_
_entity.id
_entity.type
_entity.pdbx_description
1 polymer ?
#
loop_
_entity_poly.entity_id
_entity_poly.type
_entity_poly.pdbx_seq_one_letter_code
_entity_poly.pdbx_strand_id
1 'polypeptide(L)'
;GKTAARRVDRWLAREAALLAIHADSKGRDAFAFDPISSRYLEMAEDLRIRTPYSMTVVRELREIPWASWDDELRAWRVPFRSYEELRRWWPTIEEAARRSEPEERKRRREAERDSEAQRTTRLRYAERRRHRYPLPAEDLPPMGRPVATEQYGVVVFIESSGELVEPSVLAAFYPHAMRADFDLVWGTWRSARLTELVRTWPARREAGPMEHSRGWWQPTLAELRVARRNARAIERRRRSRDLSPTS
;
A
#
# COMPACT_ATOMS: atom_id res chain seq x y z
N GLY A 1 23.33 -18.51 72.83
CA GLY A 1 24.00 -18.92 71.58
C GLY A 1 24.77 -17.78 70.97
N LYS A 2 26.10 -17.77 71.11
CA LYS A 2 27.00 -16.71 70.59
C LYS A 2 27.41 -16.92 69.11
N THR A 3 26.99 -18.04 68.51
CA THR A 3 27.40 -18.46 67.16
C THR A 3 26.46 -17.98 66.06
N ALA A 4 25.21 -17.63 66.37
CA ALA A 4 24.23 -17.14 65.41
C ALA A 4 24.45 -15.67 65.04
N ALA A 5 24.76 -14.80 66.01
CA ALA A 5 25.02 -13.38 65.79
C ALA A 5 26.23 -13.15 64.85
N ARG A 6 27.32 -13.90 65.04
CA ARG A 6 28.54 -13.82 64.20
C ARG A 6 28.35 -14.28 62.75
N ARG A 7 27.25 -14.96 62.42
CA ARG A 7 26.89 -15.33 61.03
C ARG A 7 26.08 -14.23 60.36
N VAL A 8 25.20 -13.55 61.11
CA VAL A 8 24.40 -12.41 60.62
C VAL A 8 25.28 -11.20 60.32
N ASP A 9 26.23 -10.87 61.21
CA ASP A 9 27.15 -9.75 60.98
C ASP A 9 28.03 -9.97 59.74
N ARG A 10 28.41 -11.22 59.47
CA ARG A 10 29.24 -11.58 58.31
C ARG A 10 28.45 -11.58 57.00
N TRP A 11 27.13 -11.79 57.08
CA TRP A 11 26.21 -11.68 55.95
C TRP A 11 25.93 -10.21 55.63
N LEU A 12 25.64 -9.38 56.63
CA LEU A 12 25.45 -7.92 56.47
C LEU A 12 26.69 -7.21 55.92
N ALA A 13 27.89 -7.59 56.39
CA ALA A 13 29.15 -7.00 55.87
C ALA A 13 29.42 -7.35 54.40
N ARG A 14 28.95 -8.51 53.92
CA ARG A 14 29.12 -8.94 52.52
C ARG A 14 28.10 -8.27 51.59
N GLU A 15 26.93 -7.93 52.11
CA GLU A 15 25.88 -7.21 51.39
C GLU A 15 26.20 -5.70 51.28
N ALA A 16 26.78 -5.11 52.33
CA ALA A 16 27.28 -3.74 52.30
C ALA A 16 28.43 -3.54 51.29
N ALA A 17 29.30 -4.54 51.12
CA ALA A 17 30.40 -4.47 50.14
C ALA A 17 29.92 -4.52 48.68
N LEU A 18 28.77 -5.16 48.40
CA LEU A 18 28.16 -5.17 47.06
C LEU A 18 27.49 -3.83 46.73
N LEU A 19 26.92 -3.15 47.73
CA LEU A 19 26.35 -1.81 47.59
C LEU A 19 27.42 -0.72 47.46
N ALA A 20 28.60 -0.92 48.04
CA ALA A 20 29.71 0.03 47.95
C ALA A 20 30.35 0.12 46.55
N ILE A 21 30.28 -0.93 45.73
CA ILE A 21 30.81 -0.93 44.35
C ILE A 21 30.04 0.05 43.44
N HIS A 22 28.78 0.37 43.77
CA HIS A 22 27.94 1.31 43.02
C HIS A 22 27.82 2.70 43.66
N ALA A 23 28.54 2.96 44.76
CA ALA A 23 28.38 4.18 45.54
C ALA A 23 29.27 5.35 45.07
N ASP A 24 30.40 5.09 44.42
CA ASP A 24 31.43 6.11 44.19
C ASP A 24 31.35 6.92 42.88
N SER A 25 30.28 6.79 42.10
CA SER A 25 30.08 7.61 40.87
C SER A 25 28.76 8.38 40.80
N LYS A 26 27.88 8.29 41.81
CA LYS A 26 26.54 8.93 41.80
C LYS A 26 26.48 10.34 42.38
N GLY A 27 27.62 11.01 42.52
CA GLY A 27 27.69 12.31 43.20
C GLY A 27 27.52 13.55 42.33
N ARG A 28 27.56 13.47 40.99
CA ARG A 28 27.66 14.69 40.15
C ARG A 28 26.77 14.81 38.90
N ASP A 29 26.10 13.76 38.42
CA ASP A 29 25.30 13.82 37.17
C ASP A 29 23.83 13.36 37.30
N ALA A 30 23.29 13.20 38.50
CA ALA A 30 21.91 12.71 38.68
C ALA A 30 20.80 13.70 38.25
N PHE A 31 21.16 14.92 37.85
CA PHE A 31 20.23 16.00 37.48
C PHE A 31 20.50 16.63 36.11
N ALA A 32 21.34 16.03 35.26
CA ALA A 32 21.48 16.45 33.87
C ALA A 32 20.25 15.99 33.06
N PHE A 33 19.14 16.68 33.26
CA PHE A 33 17.95 16.53 32.43
C PHE A 33 18.23 17.19 31.08
N ASP A 34 18.39 16.38 30.04
CA ASP A 34 18.53 16.84 28.66
C ASP A 34 17.13 16.83 28.01
N PRO A 35 16.45 17.98 27.95
CA PRO A 35 15.10 18.06 27.41
C PRO A 35 15.11 17.78 25.91
N ILE A 36 14.20 16.91 25.45
CA ILE A 36 13.91 16.77 24.02
C ILE A 36 13.38 18.12 23.51
N SER A 37 14.17 18.83 22.71
CA SER A 37 13.73 20.06 22.05
C SER A 37 13.25 19.72 20.64
N SER A 38 11.94 19.73 20.42
CA SER A 38 11.36 19.49 19.10
C SER A 38 10.07 20.29 18.90
N ARG A 39 9.85 20.71 17.65
CA ARG A 39 8.64 21.42 17.19
C ARG A 39 7.34 20.66 17.48
N TYR A 40 7.40 19.34 17.57
CA TYR A 40 6.23 18.49 17.71
C TYR A 40 5.94 18.09 19.16
N LEU A 41 6.81 18.46 20.11
CA LEU A 41 6.68 18.15 21.52
C LEU A 41 6.37 19.41 22.31
N GLU A 42 5.27 19.38 23.05
CA GLU A 42 4.84 20.44 23.95
C GLU A 42 4.87 19.90 25.39
N MET A 43 5.53 20.60 26.30
CA MET A 43 5.58 20.24 27.72
C MET A 43 4.47 20.98 28.47
N ALA A 44 3.54 20.24 29.07
CA ALA A 44 2.46 20.78 29.91
C ALA A 44 2.44 20.01 31.26
N GLU A 45 1.26 19.74 31.82
CA GLU A 45 1.11 18.78 32.94
C GLU A 45 1.51 17.34 32.54
N ASP A 46 1.58 17.09 31.24
CA ASP A 46 2.01 15.89 30.56
C ASP A 46 2.80 16.23 29.28
N LEU A 47 3.43 15.23 28.67
CA LEU A 47 4.12 15.40 27.39
C LEU A 47 3.09 15.28 26.27
N ARG A 48 2.91 16.37 25.51
CA ARG A 48 1.92 16.45 24.43
C ARG A 48 2.62 16.43 23.08
N ILE A 49 2.22 15.51 22.21
CA ILE A 49 2.83 15.33 20.91
C ILE A 49 1.84 15.69 19.81
N ARG A 50 2.15 16.76 19.07
CA ARG A 50 1.34 17.32 17.99
C ARG A 50 2.04 17.09 16.65
N THR A 51 1.87 15.89 16.09
CA THR A 51 2.47 15.52 14.80
C THR A 51 1.42 15.42 13.69
N PRO A 52 1.78 15.67 12.41
CA PRO A 52 0.94 15.31 11.28
C PRO A 52 0.65 13.80 11.26
N TYR A 53 -0.54 13.42 10.82
CA TYR A 53 -0.93 12.00 10.78
C TYR A 53 0.03 11.18 9.90
N SER A 54 0.67 10.20 10.52
CA SER A 54 1.51 9.21 9.87
C SER A 54 1.27 7.86 10.51
N MET A 55 1.09 6.82 9.69
CA MET A 55 0.91 5.45 10.20
C MET A 55 2.13 4.99 11.00
N THR A 56 3.33 5.41 10.59
CA THR A 56 4.57 5.12 11.33
C THR A 56 4.56 5.81 12.68
N VAL A 57 4.26 7.11 12.74
CA VAL A 57 4.19 7.86 14.02
C VAL A 57 3.17 7.24 14.97
N VAL A 58 1.96 6.91 14.48
CA VAL A 58 0.93 6.26 15.30
C VAL A 58 1.38 4.90 15.82
N ARG A 59 2.09 4.11 15.00
CA ARG A 59 2.62 2.81 15.41
C ARG A 59 3.65 2.98 16.51
N GLU A 60 4.66 3.83 16.31
CA GLU A 60 5.72 4.05 17.31
C GLU A 60 5.15 4.61 18.63
N LEU A 61 4.17 5.53 18.57
CA LEU A 61 3.55 6.10 19.77
C LEU A 61 2.71 5.09 20.56
N ARG A 62 2.17 4.05 19.90
CA ARG A 62 1.44 2.97 20.59
C ARG A 62 2.35 2.02 21.37
N GLU A 63 3.61 1.92 20.97
CA GLU A 63 4.59 1.10 21.70
C GLU A 63 5.04 1.77 23.01
N ILE A 64 4.82 3.08 23.15
CA ILE A 64 5.16 3.81 24.36
C ILE A 64 4.14 3.48 25.46
N PRO A 65 4.58 2.98 26.63
CA PRO A 65 3.69 2.67 27.73
C PRO A 65 2.87 3.89 28.19
N TRP A 66 1.57 3.70 28.43
CA TRP A 66 0.62 4.74 28.87
C TRP A 66 0.43 5.92 27.91
N ALA A 67 0.96 5.83 26.69
CA ALA A 67 0.65 6.79 25.64
C ALA A 67 -0.81 6.62 25.19
N SER A 68 -1.54 7.72 25.09
CA SER A 68 -2.92 7.72 24.64
C SER A 68 -3.21 8.89 23.71
N TRP A 69 -4.14 8.68 22.77
CA TRP A 69 -4.64 9.76 21.94
C TRP A 69 -5.70 10.56 22.72
N ASP A 70 -5.54 11.87 22.77
CA ASP A 70 -6.54 12.80 23.27
C ASP A 70 -7.26 13.44 22.08
N ASP A 71 -8.56 13.19 21.96
CA ASP A 71 -9.38 13.71 20.86
C ASP A 71 -9.71 15.21 21.02
N GLU A 72 -9.86 15.70 22.25
CA GLU A 72 -10.13 17.11 22.55
C GLU A 72 -8.92 17.98 22.23
N LEU A 73 -7.74 17.55 22.68
CA LEU A 73 -6.48 18.26 22.42
C LEU A 73 -5.93 17.98 21.02
N ARG A 74 -6.46 16.96 20.33
CA ARG A 74 -5.93 16.43 19.05
C ARG A 74 -4.43 16.17 19.12
N ALA A 75 -4.00 15.56 20.22
CA ALA A 75 -2.60 15.32 20.54
C ALA A 75 -2.42 13.98 21.25
N TRP A 76 -1.24 13.40 21.13
CA TRP A 76 -0.90 12.27 21.99
C TRP A 76 -0.45 12.77 23.36
N ARG A 77 -1.04 12.19 24.41
CA ARG A 77 -0.64 12.40 25.79
C ARG A 77 0.29 11.27 26.23
N VAL A 78 1.45 11.65 26.72
CA VAL A 78 2.44 10.74 27.28
C VAL A 78 2.78 11.20 28.70
N PRO A 79 2.51 10.38 29.72
CA PRO A 79 2.89 10.71 31.09
C PRO A 79 4.42 10.86 31.23
N PHE A 80 4.89 11.76 32.10
CA PHE A 80 6.34 11.96 32.34
C PHE A 80 7.10 10.70 32.77
N ARG A 81 6.43 9.74 33.42
CA ARG A 81 6.99 8.41 33.75
C ARG A 81 7.47 7.62 32.53
N SER A 82 6.94 7.93 31.35
CA SER A 82 7.30 7.29 30.07
C SER A 82 8.30 8.14 29.26
N TYR A 83 8.91 9.18 29.87
CA TYR A 83 9.81 10.10 29.18
C TYR A 83 11.04 9.39 28.60
N GLU A 84 11.64 8.44 29.31
CA GLU A 84 12.82 7.70 28.83
C GLU A 84 12.50 6.83 27.60
N GLU A 85 11.34 6.17 27.61
CA GLU A 85 10.85 5.44 26.44
C GLU A 85 10.57 6.40 25.28
N LEU A 86 9.88 7.51 25.54
CA LEU A 86 9.64 8.54 24.53
C LEU A 86 10.95 9.06 23.94
N ARG A 87 11.97 9.33 24.76
CA ARG A 87 13.29 9.79 24.34
C ARG A 87 13.98 8.79 23.42
N ARG A 88 13.84 7.50 23.69
CA ARG A 88 14.38 6.43 22.84
C ARG A 88 13.73 6.39 21.46
N TRP A 89 12.41 6.56 21.39
CA TRP A 89 11.65 6.51 20.14
C TRP A 89 11.57 7.86 19.41
N TRP A 90 11.92 8.96 20.09
CA TRP A 90 11.76 10.33 19.58
C TRP A 90 12.42 10.57 18.22
N PRO A 91 13.68 10.15 17.96
CA PRO A 91 14.30 10.39 16.65
C PRO A 91 13.52 9.75 15.49
N THR A 92 12.96 8.56 15.72
CA THR A 92 12.15 7.85 14.72
C THR A 92 10.80 8.55 14.51
N ILE A 93 10.17 8.99 15.60
CA ILE A 93 8.89 9.71 15.57
C ILE A 93 9.04 11.05 14.86
N GLU A 94 10.08 11.82 15.19
CA GLU A 94 10.37 13.12 14.61
C GLU A 94 10.70 13.02 13.12
N GLU A 95 11.53 12.06 12.73
CA GLU A 95 11.83 11.82 11.32
C GLU A 95 10.59 11.39 10.54
N ALA A 96 9.75 10.53 11.13
CA ALA A 96 8.50 10.10 10.52
C ALA A 96 7.47 11.25 10.42
N ALA A 97 7.43 12.14 11.42
CA ALA A 97 6.59 13.34 11.42
C ALA A 97 7.05 14.32 10.33
N ARG A 98 8.36 14.60 10.24
CA ARG A 98 8.96 15.44 9.19
C ARG A 98 8.64 14.91 7.79
N ARG A 99 8.88 13.62 7.54
CA ARG A 99 8.53 12.94 6.27
C ARG A 99 7.06 12.97 5.90
N SER A 100 6.20 13.15 6.91
CA SER A 100 4.76 13.16 6.75
C SER A 100 4.20 14.58 6.68
N GLU A 101 5.04 15.61 6.79
CA GLU A 101 4.62 16.99 6.60
C GLU A 101 3.96 17.15 5.22
N PRO A 102 2.82 17.86 5.15
CA PRO A 102 2.09 18.07 3.89
C PRO A 102 2.98 18.62 2.78
N GLU A 103 3.96 19.45 3.13
CA GLU A 103 4.93 20.01 2.18
C GLU A 103 5.93 18.98 1.66
N GLU A 104 6.52 18.14 2.51
CA GLU A 104 7.42 17.07 2.06
C GLU A 104 6.66 16.01 1.24
N ARG A 105 5.42 15.72 1.62
CA ARG A 105 4.53 14.84 0.83
C ARG A 105 4.21 15.45 -0.53
N LYS A 106 3.99 16.77 -0.60
CA LYS A 106 3.77 17.48 -1.86
C LYS A 106 5.02 17.47 -2.73
N ARG A 107 6.19 17.82 -2.17
CA ARG A 107 7.49 17.78 -2.87
C ARG A 107 7.82 16.38 -3.38
N ARG A 108 7.56 15.33 -2.60
CA ARG A 108 7.74 13.93 -3.04
C ARG A 108 6.78 13.56 -4.16
N ARG A 109 5.50 13.94 -4.06
CA ARG A 109 4.52 13.70 -5.13
C ARG A 109 4.89 14.44 -6.40
N GLU A 110 5.45 15.64 -6.30
CA GLU A 110 5.94 16.44 -7.43
C GLU A 110 7.20 15.82 -8.05
N ALA A 111 8.17 15.39 -7.25
CA ALA A 111 9.36 14.67 -7.72
C ALA A 111 9.00 13.31 -8.36
N GLU A 112 8.05 12.58 -7.78
CA GLU A 112 7.54 11.34 -8.34
C GLU A 112 6.70 11.60 -9.61
N ARG A 113 5.99 12.75 -9.70
CA ARG A 113 5.20 13.15 -10.89
C ARG A 113 6.05 13.22 -12.15
N ASP A 114 7.29 13.66 -12.00
CA ASP A 114 8.23 13.79 -13.11
C ASP A 114 9.03 12.51 -13.39
N SER A 115 8.84 11.47 -12.55
CA SER A 115 9.43 10.16 -12.78
C SER A 115 8.96 9.55 -14.10
N GLU A 116 9.90 8.96 -14.83
CA GLU A 116 9.64 8.19 -16.04
C GLU A 116 8.62 7.07 -15.81
N ALA A 117 8.65 6.42 -14.64
CA ALA A 117 7.69 5.38 -14.27
C ALA A 117 6.24 5.89 -14.19
N GLN A 118 6.04 7.15 -13.75
CA GLN A 118 4.72 7.76 -13.76
C GLN A 118 4.29 8.16 -15.18
N ARG A 119 5.22 8.64 -16.00
CA ARG A 119 4.95 8.95 -17.42
C ARG A 119 4.50 7.69 -18.17
N THR A 120 5.21 6.58 -18.04
CA THR A 120 4.84 5.30 -18.68
C THR A 120 3.50 4.77 -18.16
N THR A 121 3.24 4.87 -16.86
CA THR A 121 1.95 4.48 -16.27
C THR A 121 0.81 5.35 -16.81
N ARG A 122 1.00 6.66 -16.92
CA ARG A 122 0.01 7.59 -17.49
C ARG A 122 -0.26 7.27 -18.96
N LEU A 123 0.77 6.99 -19.76
CA LEU A 123 0.62 6.59 -21.16
C LEU A 123 -0.16 5.28 -21.28
N ARG A 124 0.18 4.24 -20.49
CA ARG A 124 -0.55 2.96 -20.47
C ARG A 124 -2.01 3.14 -20.08
N TYR A 125 -2.27 4.02 -19.11
CA TYR A 125 -3.63 4.29 -18.67
C TYR A 125 -4.44 5.10 -19.70
N ALA A 126 -3.81 6.06 -20.38
CA ALA A 126 -4.40 6.78 -21.50
C ALA A 126 -4.73 5.84 -22.66
N GLU A 127 -3.83 4.91 -22.98
CA GLU A 127 -4.04 3.90 -24.02
C GLU A 127 -5.21 2.97 -23.66
N ARG A 128 -5.24 2.45 -22.43
CA ARG A 128 -6.36 1.61 -21.95
C ARG A 128 -7.72 2.32 -22.08
N ARG A 129 -7.78 3.63 -21.86
CA ARG A 129 -9.03 4.42 -21.97
C ARG A 129 -9.55 4.55 -23.40
N ARG A 130 -8.72 4.29 -24.42
CA ARG A 130 -9.15 4.24 -25.82
C ARG A 130 -9.99 2.99 -26.11
N HIS A 131 -10.03 2.02 -25.20
CA HIS A 131 -10.82 0.79 -25.32
C HIS A 131 -10.61 0.06 -26.66
N ARG A 132 -9.38 0.13 -27.16
CA ARG A 132 -8.93 -0.59 -28.35
C ARG A 132 -7.97 -1.71 -27.96
N TYR A 133 -7.86 -2.73 -28.81
CA TYR A 133 -6.99 -3.87 -28.62
C TYR A 133 -6.58 -4.41 -30.00
N PRO A 134 -5.31 -4.83 -30.18
CA PRO A 134 -4.87 -5.44 -31.43
C PRO A 134 -5.51 -6.82 -31.61
N LEU A 135 -6.10 -7.07 -32.77
CA LEU A 135 -6.72 -8.34 -33.14
C LEU A 135 -6.13 -8.85 -34.46
N PRO A 136 -5.93 -10.17 -34.61
CA PRO A 136 -5.59 -10.76 -35.90
C PRO A 136 -6.64 -10.42 -36.96
N ALA A 137 -6.23 -9.94 -38.13
CA ALA A 137 -7.15 -9.65 -39.24
C ALA A 137 -7.87 -10.91 -39.74
N GLU A 138 -7.17 -12.05 -39.73
CA GLU A 138 -7.68 -13.32 -40.25
C GLU A 138 -8.46 -14.16 -39.21
N ASP A 139 -8.24 -13.93 -37.91
CA ASP A 139 -8.85 -14.69 -36.81
C ASP A 139 -9.45 -13.76 -35.76
N LEU A 140 -10.59 -13.16 -36.12
CA LEU A 140 -11.32 -12.23 -35.27
C LEU A 140 -12.09 -12.96 -34.16
N PRO A 141 -12.16 -12.38 -32.95
CA PRO A 141 -12.94 -12.92 -31.85
C PRO A 141 -14.44 -12.90 -32.17
N PRO A 142 -15.23 -13.79 -31.54
CA PRO A 142 -16.68 -13.74 -31.66
C PRO A 142 -17.24 -12.45 -31.06
N MET A 143 -17.75 -11.57 -31.91
CA MET A 143 -18.31 -10.28 -31.52
C MET A 143 -19.48 -10.46 -30.55
N GLY A 144 -19.56 -9.59 -29.54
CA GLY A 144 -20.60 -9.62 -28.52
C GLY A 144 -20.48 -10.75 -27.49
N ARG A 145 -19.45 -11.62 -27.58
CA ARG A 145 -19.20 -12.69 -26.61
C ARG A 145 -18.01 -12.36 -25.69
N PRO A 146 -18.06 -12.77 -24.41
CA PRO A 146 -16.92 -12.61 -23.52
C PRO A 146 -15.75 -13.51 -23.93
N VAL A 147 -14.60 -12.90 -24.16
CA VAL A 147 -13.32 -13.56 -24.45
C VAL A 147 -12.26 -13.09 -23.46
N ALA A 148 -11.31 -13.96 -23.13
CA ALA A 148 -10.14 -13.60 -22.35
C ALA A 148 -9.08 -12.96 -23.25
N THR A 149 -8.34 -12.02 -22.67
CA THR A 149 -7.22 -11.30 -23.29
C THR A 149 -6.06 -11.26 -22.32
N GLU A 150 -4.85 -11.21 -22.87
CA GLU A 150 -3.60 -11.20 -22.09
C GLU A 150 -3.53 -10.01 -21.12
N GLN A 151 -3.95 -8.82 -21.55
CA GLN A 151 -3.75 -7.59 -20.78
C GLN A 151 -4.97 -7.10 -20.01
N TYR A 152 -6.17 -7.37 -20.50
CA TYR A 152 -7.40 -6.78 -19.97
C TYR A 152 -8.32 -7.81 -19.31
N GLY A 153 -7.94 -9.09 -19.31
CA GLY A 153 -8.76 -10.17 -18.78
C GLY A 153 -9.97 -10.43 -19.66
N VAL A 154 -11.12 -10.73 -19.05
CA VAL A 154 -12.33 -11.07 -19.81
C VAL A 154 -13.07 -9.81 -20.26
N VAL A 155 -13.09 -9.60 -21.58
CA VAL A 155 -13.70 -8.45 -22.26
C VAL A 155 -14.68 -8.91 -23.34
N VAL A 156 -15.51 -7.99 -23.84
CA VAL A 156 -16.41 -8.24 -24.97
C VAL A 156 -16.01 -7.30 -26.10
N PHE A 157 -15.67 -7.87 -27.25
CA PHE A 157 -15.43 -7.09 -28.47
C PHE A 157 -16.75 -6.67 -29.10
N ILE A 158 -16.80 -5.41 -29.54
CA ILE A 158 -18.01 -4.79 -30.13
C ILE A 158 -17.85 -4.74 -31.65
N GLU A 159 -16.69 -4.28 -32.11
CA GLU A 159 -16.44 -4.02 -33.53
C GLU A 159 -14.92 -4.09 -33.82
N SER A 160 -14.57 -4.41 -35.07
CA SER A 160 -13.22 -4.30 -35.62
C SER A 160 -13.20 -3.18 -36.66
N SER A 161 -12.28 -2.21 -36.54
CA SER A 161 -12.21 -1.09 -37.48
C SER A 161 -11.57 -1.45 -38.82
N GLY A 162 -10.81 -2.55 -38.88
CA GLY A 162 -10.01 -2.93 -40.05
C GLY A 162 -8.75 -2.07 -40.27
N GLU A 163 -8.51 -1.09 -39.40
CA GLU A 163 -7.30 -0.26 -39.42
C GLU A 163 -6.12 -1.06 -38.86
N LEU A 164 -5.03 -1.13 -39.63
CA LEU A 164 -3.81 -1.80 -39.22
C LEU A 164 -3.15 -1.12 -38.01
N VAL A 165 -2.61 -1.94 -37.11
CA VAL A 165 -1.95 -1.44 -35.91
C VAL A 165 -0.51 -1.05 -36.22
N GLU A 166 -0.13 0.17 -35.84
CA GLU A 166 1.25 0.63 -35.97
C GLU A 166 2.22 -0.19 -35.09
N PRO A 167 3.36 -0.68 -35.64
CA PRO A 167 4.32 -1.49 -34.89
C PRO A 167 4.91 -0.79 -33.65
N SER A 168 5.06 0.54 -33.69
CA SER A 168 5.56 1.34 -32.57
C SER A 168 4.61 1.29 -31.35
N VAL A 169 3.30 1.29 -31.60
CA VAL A 169 2.25 1.20 -30.57
C VAL A 169 2.22 -0.22 -29.99
N LEU A 170 2.40 -1.25 -30.82
CA LEU A 170 2.49 -2.64 -30.36
C LEU A 170 3.68 -2.84 -29.41
N ALA A 171 4.87 -2.36 -29.78
CA ALA A 171 6.06 -2.48 -28.94
C ALA A 171 5.89 -1.76 -27.59
N ALA A 172 5.23 -0.59 -27.58
CA ALA A 172 5.05 0.21 -26.37
C ALA A 172 3.96 -0.34 -25.42
N PHE A 173 2.86 -0.84 -25.97
CA PHE A 173 1.66 -1.15 -25.18
C PHE A 173 1.21 -2.61 -25.26
N TYR A 174 1.50 -3.34 -26.33
CA TYR A 174 0.99 -4.70 -26.60
C TYR A 174 2.13 -5.67 -27.00
N PRO A 175 3.12 -5.92 -26.13
CA PRO A 175 4.29 -6.73 -26.49
C PRO A 175 3.99 -8.19 -26.81
N HIS A 176 2.84 -8.72 -26.36
CA HIS A 176 2.40 -10.08 -26.71
C HIS A 176 2.03 -10.18 -28.20
N ALA A 177 1.46 -9.10 -28.75
CA ALA A 177 1.00 -9.04 -30.13
C ALA A 177 2.15 -8.82 -31.12
N MET A 178 3.33 -8.39 -30.66
CA MET A 178 4.55 -8.34 -31.50
C MET A 178 5.07 -9.73 -31.91
N ARG A 179 4.61 -10.79 -31.24
CA ARG A 179 5.00 -12.19 -31.52
C ARG A 179 4.12 -12.84 -32.59
N ALA A 180 3.14 -12.10 -33.11
CA ALA A 180 2.22 -12.57 -34.13
C ALA A 180 2.86 -12.41 -35.52
N ASP A 181 2.81 -13.45 -36.33
CA ASP A 181 3.24 -13.42 -37.74
C ASP A 181 2.12 -12.95 -38.70
N PHE A 182 1.04 -12.38 -38.16
CA PHE A 182 -0.14 -11.97 -38.90
C PHE A 182 -0.44 -10.49 -38.73
N ASP A 183 -1.13 -9.91 -39.72
CA ASP A 183 -1.56 -8.52 -39.68
C ASP A 183 -2.56 -8.30 -38.54
N LEU A 184 -2.32 -7.23 -37.78
CA LEU A 184 -3.13 -6.85 -36.64
C LEU A 184 -3.98 -5.64 -37.00
N VAL A 185 -5.27 -5.72 -36.70
CA VAL A 185 -6.24 -4.63 -36.83
C VAL A 185 -6.75 -4.19 -35.47
N TRP A 186 -7.24 -2.96 -35.37
CA TRP A 186 -7.86 -2.49 -34.13
C TRP A 186 -9.26 -3.07 -33.90
N GLY A 187 -9.47 -3.63 -32.71
CA GLY A 187 -10.78 -4.00 -32.17
C GLY A 187 -11.19 -3.11 -31.02
N THR A 188 -12.45 -2.67 -31.00
CA THR A 188 -13.04 -1.96 -29.86
C THR A 188 -13.66 -2.95 -28.88
N TRP A 189 -13.43 -2.73 -27.59
CA TRP A 189 -13.91 -3.61 -26.53
C TRP A 189 -14.62 -2.85 -25.42
N ARG A 190 -15.41 -3.59 -24.65
CA ARG A 190 -15.98 -3.12 -23.39
C ARG A 190 -15.83 -4.19 -22.31
N SER A 191 -15.91 -3.75 -21.06
CA SER A 191 -16.02 -4.70 -19.95
C SER A 191 -17.25 -5.58 -20.09
N ALA A 192 -17.09 -6.87 -19.84
CA ALA A 192 -18.18 -7.83 -19.81
C ALA A 192 -19.13 -7.53 -18.64
N ARG A 193 -20.44 -7.63 -18.89
CA ARG A 193 -21.48 -7.51 -17.86
C ARG A 193 -21.56 -8.79 -17.05
N LEU A 194 -22.06 -8.72 -15.81
CA LEU A 194 -22.20 -9.91 -14.97
C LEU A 194 -23.08 -10.98 -15.62
N THR A 195 -24.18 -10.58 -16.27
CA THR A 195 -25.08 -11.49 -16.99
C THR A 195 -24.40 -12.22 -18.14
N GLU A 196 -23.56 -11.53 -18.90
CA GLU A 196 -22.79 -12.11 -20.01
C GLU A 196 -21.77 -13.13 -19.50
N LEU A 197 -21.06 -12.78 -18.42
CA LEU A 197 -20.07 -13.66 -17.78
C LEU A 197 -20.70 -14.92 -17.17
N VAL A 198 -21.94 -14.85 -16.69
CA VAL A 198 -22.66 -16.01 -16.16
C VAL A 198 -23.13 -16.93 -17.28
N ARG A 199 -23.57 -16.38 -18.42
CA ARG A 199 -24.00 -17.15 -19.59
C ARG A 199 -22.85 -17.77 -20.40
N THR A 200 -21.62 -17.33 -20.18
CA THR A 200 -20.46 -17.81 -20.92
C THR A 200 -20.01 -19.18 -20.43
N TRP A 201 -19.89 -20.12 -21.36
CA TRP A 201 -19.35 -21.45 -21.11
C TRP A 201 -17.82 -21.39 -20.96
N PRO A 202 -17.25 -22.01 -19.92
CA PRO A 202 -15.80 -22.03 -19.72
C PRO A 202 -15.12 -22.90 -20.77
N ALA A 203 -13.89 -22.52 -21.14
CA ALA A 203 -13.00 -23.40 -21.89
C ALA A 203 -12.69 -24.67 -21.08
N ARG A 204 -12.60 -25.82 -21.76
CA ARG A 204 -12.27 -27.12 -21.14
C ARG A 204 -10.77 -27.27 -20.89
N ARG A 205 -9.94 -26.55 -21.64
CA ARG A 205 -8.48 -26.55 -21.55
C ARG A 205 -8.00 -25.12 -21.40
N GLU A 206 -6.82 -24.96 -20.80
CA GLU A 206 -6.14 -23.67 -20.75
C GLU A 206 -5.66 -23.27 -22.15
N ALA A 207 -5.48 -21.97 -22.35
CA ALA A 207 -5.06 -21.43 -23.62
C ALA A 207 -3.63 -21.89 -23.96
N GLY A 208 -3.44 -22.37 -25.19
CA GLY A 208 -2.14 -22.77 -25.70
C GLY A 208 -1.29 -21.58 -26.16
N PRO A 209 0.00 -21.80 -26.48
CA PRO A 209 0.89 -20.75 -26.98
C PRO A 209 0.35 -20.00 -28.22
N MET A 210 -0.34 -20.70 -29.11
CA MET A 210 -0.96 -20.12 -30.30
C MET A 210 -2.14 -19.19 -29.95
N GLU A 211 -2.92 -19.53 -28.93
CA GLU A 211 -4.05 -18.69 -28.50
C GLU A 211 -3.55 -17.44 -27.76
N HIS A 212 -2.44 -17.56 -27.03
CA HIS A 212 -1.75 -16.42 -26.44
C HIS A 212 -1.09 -15.52 -27.48
N SER A 213 -0.49 -16.07 -28.56
CA SER A 213 0.04 -15.25 -29.65
C SER A 213 -1.07 -14.55 -30.44
N ARG A 214 -2.22 -15.21 -30.63
CA ARG A 214 -3.46 -14.60 -31.14
C ARG A 214 -3.96 -13.43 -30.29
N GLY A 215 -3.65 -13.44 -29.00
CA GLY A 215 -3.99 -12.37 -28.06
C GLY A 215 -5.42 -12.46 -27.49
N TRP A 216 -6.22 -13.45 -27.90
CA TRP A 216 -7.54 -13.71 -27.33
C TRP A 216 -7.89 -15.21 -27.32
N TRP A 217 -8.65 -15.64 -26.31
CA TRP A 217 -9.10 -17.03 -26.15
C TRP A 217 -10.43 -17.15 -25.43
N GLN A 218 -11.01 -18.36 -25.44
CA GLN A 218 -12.19 -18.64 -24.64
C GLN A 218 -11.79 -18.70 -23.15
N PRO A 219 -12.46 -17.95 -22.26
CA PRO A 219 -12.04 -17.85 -20.87
C PRO A 219 -12.22 -19.18 -20.13
N THR A 220 -11.25 -19.51 -19.29
CA THR A 220 -11.30 -20.63 -18.36
C THR A 220 -12.26 -20.34 -17.19
N LEU A 221 -12.61 -21.37 -16.43
CA LEU A 221 -13.45 -21.20 -15.24
C LEU A 221 -12.78 -20.29 -14.18
N ALA A 222 -11.45 -20.34 -14.05
CA ALA A 222 -10.70 -19.51 -13.12
C ALA A 222 -10.79 -18.03 -13.50
N GLU A 223 -10.57 -17.69 -14.76
CA GLU A 223 -10.68 -16.33 -15.28
C GLU A 223 -12.12 -15.81 -15.15
N LEU A 224 -13.13 -16.62 -15.48
CA LEU A 224 -14.53 -16.26 -15.31
C LEU A 224 -14.89 -15.98 -13.85
N ARG A 225 -14.35 -16.74 -12.87
CA ARG A 225 -14.58 -16.49 -11.44
C ARG A 225 -14.06 -15.12 -11.02
N VAL A 226 -12.85 -14.74 -11.45
CA VAL A 226 -12.26 -13.43 -11.17
C VAL A 226 -13.07 -12.32 -11.83
N ALA A 227 -13.42 -12.47 -13.11
CA ALA A 227 -14.22 -11.51 -13.86
C ALA A 227 -15.60 -11.29 -13.21
N ARG A 228 -16.29 -12.38 -12.81
CA ARG A 228 -17.60 -12.31 -12.12
C ARG A 228 -17.49 -11.59 -10.78
N ARG A 229 -16.43 -11.84 -10.00
CA ARG A 229 -16.17 -11.15 -8.72
C ARG A 229 -16.01 -9.65 -8.94
N ASN A 230 -15.20 -9.26 -9.93
CA ASN A 230 -14.96 -7.86 -10.26
C ASN A 230 -16.24 -7.17 -10.77
N ALA A 231 -17.00 -7.82 -11.65
CA ALA A 231 -18.28 -7.31 -12.14
C ALA A 231 -19.29 -7.07 -10.99
N ARG A 232 -19.41 -8.02 -10.05
CA ARG A 232 -20.24 -7.85 -8.85
C ARG A 232 -19.80 -6.68 -7.98
N ALA A 233 -18.49 -6.47 -7.82
CA ALA A 233 -17.96 -5.33 -7.06
C ALA A 233 -18.30 -4.00 -7.74
N ILE A 234 -18.19 -3.93 -9.07
CA ILE A 234 -18.54 -2.74 -9.86
C ILE A 234 -20.04 -2.44 -9.76
N GLU A 235 -20.90 -3.45 -9.91
CA GLU A 235 -22.36 -3.28 -9.77
C GLU A 235 -22.75 -2.80 -8.36
N ARG A 236 -22.15 -3.37 -7.31
CA ARG A 236 -22.38 -2.90 -5.93
C ARG A 236 -21.99 -1.44 -5.74
N ARG A 237 -20.85 -1.01 -6.27
CA ARG A 237 -20.40 0.39 -6.20
C ARG A 237 -21.31 1.35 -6.97
N ARG A 238 -21.82 0.92 -8.13
CA ARG A 238 -22.81 1.71 -8.87
C ARG A 238 -24.09 1.89 -8.06
N ARG A 239 -24.64 0.79 -7.53
CA ARG A 239 -25.83 0.83 -6.65
C ARG A 239 -25.63 1.70 -5.41
N SER A 240 -24.48 1.60 -4.73
CA SER A 240 -24.22 2.43 -3.55
C SER A 240 -24.12 3.92 -3.91
N ARG A 241 -23.56 4.25 -5.08
CA ARG A 241 -23.47 5.63 -5.57
C ARG A 241 -24.85 6.17 -5.95
N ASP A 242 -25.69 5.35 -6.59
CA ASP A 242 -27.04 5.74 -7.00
C ASP A 242 -27.99 5.86 -5.78
N LEU A 243 -27.70 5.14 -4.68
CA LEU A 243 -28.44 5.20 -3.41
C LEU A 243 -27.93 6.26 -2.45
N SER A 244 -26.77 6.85 -2.72
CA SER A 244 -26.27 8.00 -1.94
C SER A 244 -26.95 9.25 -2.50
N PRO A 245 -27.91 9.87 -1.78
CA PRO A 245 -28.45 11.14 -2.21
C PRO A 245 -27.28 12.12 -2.26
N THR A 246 -27.24 12.93 -3.31
CA THR A 246 -26.29 14.04 -3.43
C THR A 246 -26.48 14.93 -2.20
N SER A 247 -25.53 14.87 -1.26
CA SER A 247 -25.33 15.85 -0.18
C SER A 247 -24.41 16.95 -0.68
#